data_AF-A0A0A1WYN0-F1
#
_entry.id   AF-A0A0A1WYN0-F1
#
_cell.length_a   1.000
_cell.length_b   1.000
_cell.length_c   1.000
_cell.angle_alpha   90.00
_cell.angle_beta   90.00
_cell.angle_gamma   90.00
#
_symmetry.space_group_name_H-M   'P 1'
#
loop_
_entity.id
_entity.type
_entity.pdbx_description
1 polymer ?
#
loop_
_entity_poly.entity_id
_entity_poly.type
_entity_poly.pdbx_seq_one_letter_code
_entity_poly.pdbx_strand_id
1 'polypeptide(L)'
;MFKRISYLTFALLLLIQFTTCLPIPTATDRLENNNIPQVTTTVNPTVAVAEGHNSFEDAFFKGLINFQNFRLQRSNQIAKDVLADPSMNSIDSEAMEKERSVLRKYVQDSRESLNTAQPADNNYEYAGFIFLGNKDVVLQSFDRFKRRHASKTEAVTPEQQVAWDALKKHGVLEYDEEVDKRYKEYLHYLVDEFEAYVKTLSADDKEKAKDLIEAWNAYTKHERGMDKTAFGHRLFQISWKF
;
A
#
# COMPACT_ATOMS: atom_id res chain seq x y z
N MET A 1 7.63 -14.25 -30.20
CA MET A 1 6.49 -13.43 -29.72
C MET A 1 5.44 -14.20 -28.89
N PHE A 2 5.50 -15.54 -28.82
CA PHE A 2 4.47 -16.36 -28.14
C PHE A 2 4.64 -16.63 -26.63
N LYS A 3 5.76 -16.23 -25.99
CA LYS A 3 6.01 -16.55 -24.57
C LYS A 3 5.41 -15.55 -23.56
N ARG A 4 5.00 -14.34 -23.99
CA ARG A 4 4.44 -13.32 -23.08
C ARG A 4 2.91 -13.42 -22.91
N ILE A 5 2.20 -14.03 -23.86
CA ILE A 5 0.74 -14.23 -23.77
C ILE A 5 0.42 -15.38 -22.80
N SER A 6 1.32 -16.36 -22.66
CA SER A 6 1.10 -17.55 -21.85
C SER A 6 1.07 -17.31 -20.33
N TYR A 7 1.71 -16.25 -19.83
CA TYR A 7 1.70 -15.93 -18.40
C TYR A 7 0.43 -15.18 -17.99
N LEU A 8 -0.14 -14.39 -18.91
CA LEU A 8 -1.36 -13.62 -18.66
C LEU A 8 -2.59 -14.53 -18.57
N THR A 9 -2.65 -15.58 -19.40
CA THR A 9 -3.72 -16.58 -19.36
C THR A 9 -3.67 -17.48 -18.12
N PHE A 10 -2.47 -17.84 -17.65
CA PHE A 10 -2.31 -18.60 -16.40
C PHE A 10 -2.70 -17.78 -15.16
N ALA A 11 -2.36 -16.49 -15.12
CA ALA A 11 -2.76 -15.60 -14.03
C ALA A 11 -4.28 -15.38 -13.97
N LEU A 12 -4.95 -15.32 -15.13
CA LEU A 12 -6.41 -15.17 -15.19
C LEU A 12 -7.17 -16.44 -14.77
N LEU A 13 -6.63 -17.62 -15.09
CA LEU A 13 -7.23 -18.89 -14.70
C LEU A 13 -7.15 -19.17 -13.19
N LEU A 14 -6.08 -18.72 -12.53
CA LEU A 14 -5.95 -18.81 -11.07
C LEU A 14 -6.98 -17.93 -10.34
N LEU A 15 -7.31 -16.75 -10.87
CA LEU A 15 -8.31 -15.85 -10.29
C LEU A 15 -9.74 -16.42 -10.30
N ILE A 16 -10.09 -17.21 -11.33
CA ILE A 16 -11.44 -17.80 -11.45
C ILE A 16 -11.64 -18.91 -10.39
N GLN A 17 -10.60 -19.69 -10.09
CA GLN A 17 -10.70 -20.78 -9.09
C GLN A 17 -10.86 -20.30 -7.64
N PHE A 18 -10.38 -19.08 -7.31
CA PHE A 18 -10.59 -18.50 -5.97
C PHE A 18 -12.03 -18.02 -5.72
N THR A 19 -12.81 -17.75 -6.78
CA THR A 19 -14.20 -17.26 -6.62
C THR A 19 -15.25 -18.35 -6.43
N THR A 20 -14.94 -19.62 -6.73
CA THR A 20 -15.92 -20.72 -6.70
C THR A 20 -15.79 -21.67 -5.51
N CYS A 21 -14.82 -21.47 -4.62
CA CYS A 21 -14.50 -22.42 -3.55
C CYS A 21 -14.56 -21.82 -2.13
N LEU A 22 -15.37 -20.80 -1.89
CA LEU A 22 -15.68 -20.37 -0.52
C LEU A 22 -16.99 -21.01 -0.05
N PRO A 23 -16.95 -21.90 0.95
CA PRO A 23 -18.15 -22.43 1.57
C PRO A 23 -18.88 -21.33 2.35
N ILE A 24 -20.20 -21.28 2.17
CA ILE A 24 -21.13 -20.45 2.93
C ILE A 24 -21.12 -20.93 4.39
N PRO A 25 -20.82 -20.08 5.40
CA PRO A 25 -20.95 -20.49 6.79
C PRO A 25 -22.43 -20.46 7.19
N THR A 26 -22.99 -21.63 7.47
CA THR A 26 -24.27 -21.78 8.16
C THR A 26 -24.09 -21.44 9.63
N ALA A 27 -24.94 -20.56 10.16
CA ALA A 27 -25.03 -20.26 11.57
C ALA A 27 -25.68 -21.43 12.33
N THR A 28 -25.04 -21.99 13.36
CA THR A 28 -25.74 -22.44 14.58
C THR A 28 -24.78 -22.64 15.76
N ASP A 29 -25.29 -22.24 16.92
CA ASP A 29 -25.00 -22.65 18.28
C ASP A 29 -23.79 -22.09 19.07
N ARG A 30 -24.22 -21.19 19.95
CA ARG A 30 -23.59 -20.58 21.10
C ARG A 30 -24.15 -21.32 22.32
N LEU A 31 -23.32 -22.00 23.13
CA LEU A 31 -23.44 -21.98 24.59
C LEU A 31 -22.27 -22.70 25.29
N GLU A 32 -21.73 -21.99 26.29
CA GLU A 32 -21.21 -22.48 27.58
C GLU A 32 -20.12 -23.56 27.63
N ASN A 33 -18.93 -23.15 28.10
CA ASN A 33 -18.45 -23.74 29.35
C ASN A 33 -17.53 -22.78 30.12
N ASN A 34 -18.00 -22.33 31.28
CA ASN A 34 -17.16 -21.77 32.34
C ASN A 34 -16.38 -22.90 32.99
N ASN A 35 -15.06 -22.75 33.17
CA ASN A 35 -14.33 -23.25 34.35
C ASN A 35 -12.87 -22.77 34.32
N ILE A 36 -12.55 -21.85 35.22
CA ILE A 36 -11.19 -21.48 35.63
C ILE A 36 -10.73 -22.51 36.68
N PRO A 37 -9.46 -22.97 36.62
CA PRO A 37 -8.68 -23.06 37.85
C PRO A 37 -7.41 -22.21 37.77
N GLN A 38 -7.25 -21.34 38.77
CA GLN A 38 -6.00 -20.63 39.05
C GLN A 38 -4.90 -21.64 39.37
N VAL A 39 -3.77 -21.56 38.66
CA VAL A 39 -2.50 -22.16 39.09
C VAL A 39 -1.47 -21.03 39.14
N THR A 40 -1.10 -20.67 40.37
CA THR A 40 -0.02 -19.74 40.68
C THR A 40 1.31 -20.47 40.52
N THR A 41 2.05 -20.18 39.45
CA THR A 41 3.44 -20.64 39.30
C THR A 41 4.35 -19.43 39.20
N THR A 42 5.17 -19.25 40.22
CA THR A 42 6.28 -18.30 40.30
C THR A 42 7.25 -18.53 39.14
N VAL A 43 7.38 -17.55 38.24
CA VAL A 43 8.40 -17.54 37.18
C VAL A 43 9.48 -16.55 37.59
N ASN A 44 10.69 -17.06 37.84
CA ASN A 44 11.90 -16.26 37.97
C ASN A 44 12.08 -15.39 36.71
N PRO A 45 12.65 -14.18 36.80
CA PRO A 45 12.89 -13.33 35.65
C PRO A 45 14.05 -13.92 34.84
N THR A 46 13.72 -14.83 33.94
CA THR A 46 14.60 -15.16 32.83
C THR A 46 14.72 -13.89 32.01
N VAL A 47 15.92 -13.33 31.99
CA VAL A 47 16.32 -12.17 31.19
C VAL A 47 15.65 -12.26 29.82
N ALA A 48 14.70 -11.37 29.58
CA ALA A 48 14.12 -11.18 28.26
C ALA A 48 15.27 -10.77 27.34
N VAL A 49 15.68 -11.70 26.48
CA VAL A 49 16.47 -11.38 25.30
C VAL A 49 15.52 -10.61 24.39
N ALA A 50 15.53 -9.29 24.52
CA ALA A 50 14.76 -8.41 23.66
C ALA A 50 15.30 -8.54 22.23
N GLU A 51 14.48 -9.17 21.39
CA GLU A 51 13.99 -8.58 20.14
C GLU A 51 15.06 -8.15 19.13
N GLY A 52 15.73 -9.13 18.51
CA GLY A 52 16.41 -8.95 17.21
C GLY A 52 15.54 -9.26 16.00
N HIS A 53 14.39 -9.92 16.21
CA HIS A 53 13.37 -10.16 15.19
C HIS A 53 12.37 -8.98 15.24
N ASN A 54 12.23 -8.25 14.12
CA ASN A 54 11.17 -7.31 13.72
C ASN A 54 11.54 -5.82 13.51
N SER A 55 12.76 -5.34 13.82
CA SER A 55 13.06 -3.91 13.68
C SER A 55 12.99 -3.38 12.23
N PHE A 56 13.49 -4.14 11.25
CA PHE A 56 13.41 -3.74 9.84
C PHE A 56 12.00 -3.86 9.25
N GLU A 57 11.25 -4.87 9.67
CA GLU A 57 9.88 -5.08 9.22
C GLU A 57 8.95 -3.99 9.76
N ASP A 58 9.10 -3.62 11.03
CA ASP A 58 8.41 -2.49 11.63
C ASP A 58 8.72 -1.20 10.89
N ALA A 59 10.00 -0.97 10.55
CA ALA A 59 10.42 0.16 9.73
C ALA A 59 9.76 0.14 8.35
N PHE A 60 9.68 -1.03 7.70
CA PHE A 60 9.01 -1.21 6.42
C PHE A 60 7.54 -0.79 6.48
N PHE A 61 6.78 -1.39 7.39
CA PHE A 61 5.35 -1.08 7.52
C PHE A 61 5.11 0.36 7.94
N LYS A 62 5.84 0.87 8.94
CA LYS A 62 5.69 2.26 9.40
C LYS A 62 5.99 3.27 8.29
N GLY A 63 7.08 3.06 7.54
CA GLY A 63 7.42 3.92 6.41
C GLY A 63 6.36 3.90 5.31
N LEU A 64 5.84 2.71 4.99
CA LEU A 64 4.81 2.55 3.97
C LEU A 64 3.46 3.15 4.38
N ILE A 65 3.04 2.98 5.64
CA ILE A 65 1.83 3.61 6.19
C ILE A 65 1.94 5.12 6.09
N ASN A 66 3.09 5.69 6.47
CA ASN A 66 3.33 7.13 6.36
C ASN A 66 3.26 7.61 4.91
N PHE A 67 3.88 6.89 3.98
CA PHE A 67 3.83 7.21 2.55
C PHE A 67 2.41 7.15 1.99
N GLN A 68 1.64 6.10 2.29
CA GLN A 68 0.25 5.98 1.82
C GLN A 68 -0.67 7.02 2.46
N ASN A 69 -0.51 7.33 3.75
CA ASN A 69 -1.27 8.38 4.42
C ASN A 69 -0.99 9.75 3.79
N PHE A 70 0.26 10.06 3.46
CA PHE A 70 0.60 11.26 2.69
C PHE A 70 -0.16 11.29 1.35
N ARG A 71 -0.11 10.20 0.58
CA ARG A 71 -0.82 10.12 -0.71
C ARG A 71 -2.32 10.38 -0.54
N LEU A 72 -2.95 9.72 0.43
CA LEU A 72 -4.38 9.86 0.71
C LEU A 72 -4.75 11.28 1.13
N GLN A 73 -3.99 11.90 2.02
CA GLN A 73 -4.22 13.28 2.46
C GLN A 73 -4.12 14.25 1.30
N ARG A 74 -3.04 14.16 0.52
CA ARG A 74 -2.76 15.11 -0.57
C ARG A 74 -3.80 15.00 -1.69
N SER A 75 -4.09 13.78 -2.13
CA SER A 75 -5.09 13.55 -3.17
C SER A 75 -6.53 13.81 -2.70
N ASN A 76 -6.88 13.56 -1.43
CA ASN A 76 -8.18 13.95 -0.86
C ASN A 76 -8.37 15.47 -0.93
N GLN A 77 -7.32 16.23 -0.60
CA GLN A 77 -7.36 17.69 -0.67
C GLN A 77 -7.58 18.16 -2.12
N ILE A 78 -6.82 17.61 -3.08
CA ILE A 78 -7.01 17.91 -4.50
C ILE A 78 -8.44 17.60 -4.95
N ALA A 79 -8.99 16.45 -4.59
CA ALA A 79 -10.35 16.08 -4.97
C ALA A 79 -11.41 17.04 -4.38
N LYS A 80 -11.22 17.52 -3.15
CA LYS A 80 -12.09 18.55 -2.55
C LYS A 80 -11.99 19.88 -3.30
N ASP A 81 -10.77 20.31 -3.62
CA ASP A 81 -10.54 21.58 -4.31
C ASP A 81 -11.09 21.56 -5.74
N VAL A 82 -10.95 20.43 -6.44
CA VAL A 82 -11.60 20.18 -7.73
C VAL A 82 -13.11 20.28 -7.60
N LEU A 83 -13.73 19.57 -6.64
CA LEU A 83 -15.18 19.63 -6.43
C LEU A 83 -15.69 21.04 -6.11
N ALA A 84 -14.88 21.87 -5.47
CA ALA A 84 -15.18 23.26 -5.16
C ALA A 84 -14.90 24.22 -6.33
N ASP A 85 -14.25 23.76 -7.41
CA ASP A 85 -13.96 24.62 -8.56
C ASP A 85 -15.25 25.02 -9.29
N PRO A 86 -15.49 26.33 -9.54
CA PRO A 86 -16.67 26.77 -10.27
C PRO A 86 -16.82 26.12 -11.65
N SER A 87 -15.71 25.78 -12.31
CA SER A 87 -15.75 25.09 -13.62
C SER A 87 -16.46 23.74 -13.54
N MET A 88 -16.44 23.07 -12.38
CA MET A 88 -17.13 21.79 -12.20
C MET A 88 -18.66 21.90 -12.28
N ASN A 89 -19.21 23.12 -12.26
CA ASN A 89 -20.64 23.40 -12.43
C ASN A 89 -20.95 24.13 -13.75
N SER A 90 -19.96 24.26 -14.65
CA SER A 90 -20.12 24.97 -15.93
C SER A 90 -20.95 24.19 -16.96
N ILE A 91 -21.08 22.87 -16.79
CA ILE A 91 -21.86 21.98 -17.65
C ILE A 91 -22.93 21.30 -16.78
N ASP A 92 -24.19 21.52 -17.14
CA ASP A 92 -25.33 20.81 -16.56
C ASP A 92 -25.64 19.57 -17.41
N SER A 93 -25.01 18.45 -17.05
CA SER A 93 -25.22 17.16 -17.71
C SER A 93 -25.08 15.99 -16.72
N GLU A 94 -25.75 14.88 -17.02
CA GLU A 94 -25.62 13.63 -16.26
C GLU A 94 -24.17 13.13 -16.24
N ALA A 95 -23.45 13.29 -17.35
CA ALA A 95 -22.04 12.94 -17.45
C ALA A 95 -21.18 13.77 -16.47
N MET A 96 -21.45 15.07 -16.34
CA MET A 96 -20.70 15.92 -15.42
C MET A 96 -21.01 15.57 -13.96
N GLU A 97 -22.27 15.26 -13.66
CA GLU A 97 -22.65 14.80 -12.33
C GLU A 97 -21.97 13.47 -11.97
N LYS A 98 -21.76 12.59 -12.94
CA LYS A 98 -20.99 11.35 -12.75
C LYS A 98 -19.53 11.64 -12.38
N GLU A 99 -18.87 12.58 -13.05
CA GLU A 99 -17.49 12.97 -12.69
C GLU A 99 -17.42 13.53 -11.26
N ARG A 100 -18.35 14.42 -10.89
CA ARG A 100 -18.47 14.94 -9.51
C ARG A 100 -18.74 13.81 -8.51
N SER A 101 -19.64 12.87 -8.83
CA SER A 101 -19.98 11.75 -7.95
C SER A 101 -18.77 10.85 -7.66
N VAL A 102 -17.94 10.55 -8.66
CA VAL A 102 -16.72 9.76 -8.47
C VAL A 102 -15.75 10.48 -7.51
N LEU A 103 -15.57 11.79 -7.67
CA LEU A 103 -14.73 12.58 -6.75
C LEU A 103 -15.31 12.66 -5.34
N ARG A 104 -16.63 12.84 -5.19
CA ARG A 104 -17.29 12.86 -3.86
C ARG A 104 -17.11 11.53 -3.14
N LYS A 105 -17.30 10.42 -3.86
CA LYS A 105 -17.03 9.08 -3.34
C LYS A 105 -15.57 8.93 -2.91
N TYR A 106 -14.63 9.36 -3.75
CA TYR A 106 -13.21 9.31 -3.41
C TYR A 106 -12.89 10.10 -2.14
N VAL A 107 -13.44 11.32 -1.99
CA VAL A 107 -13.25 12.16 -0.80
C VAL A 107 -13.75 11.46 0.47
N GLN A 108 -14.89 10.78 0.38
CA GLN A 108 -15.43 10.00 1.49
C GLN A 108 -14.53 8.79 1.82
N ASP A 109 -14.27 7.94 0.83
CA ASP A 109 -13.51 6.69 1.00
C ASP A 109 -12.10 6.97 1.54
N SER A 110 -11.43 8.02 1.06
CA SER A 110 -10.09 8.41 1.54
C SER A 110 -10.11 8.96 2.97
N ARG A 111 -11.15 9.68 3.37
CA ARG A 111 -11.32 10.11 4.77
C ARG A 111 -11.54 8.92 5.69
N GLU A 112 -12.38 7.98 5.31
CA GLU A 112 -12.62 6.74 6.07
C GLU A 112 -11.34 5.91 6.19
N SER A 113 -10.60 5.78 5.08
CA SER A 113 -9.32 5.08 5.05
C SER A 113 -8.24 5.74 5.93
N LEU A 114 -8.21 7.07 6.00
CA LEU A 114 -7.31 7.81 6.89
C LEU A 114 -7.65 7.65 8.38
N ASN A 115 -8.94 7.54 8.71
CA ASN A 115 -9.42 7.42 10.08
C ASN A 115 -9.47 5.98 10.58
N THR A 116 -9.22 4.99 9.71
CA THR A 116 -9.16 3.59 10.10
C THR A 116 -7.97 3.38 11.04
N ALA A 117 -8.25 2.91 12.26
CA ALA A 117 -7.20 2.61 13.24
C ALA A 117 -6.30 1.49 12.72
N GLN A 118 -5.00 1.62 12.98
CA GLN A 118 -4.07 0.51 12.77
C GLN A 118 -4.43 -0.63 13.74
N PRO A 119 -4.45 -1.90 13.28
CA PRO A 119 -4.74 -3.04 14.15
C PRO A 119 -3.79 -3.07 15.35
N ALA A 120 -4.35 -3.31 16.54
CA ALA A 120 -3.68 -3.06 17.81
C ALA A 120 -2.74 -4.17 18.31
N ASP A 121 -2.78 -5.43 17.83
CA ASP A 121 -1.86 -6.47 18.33
C ASP A 121 -1.73 -7.77 17.49
N ASN A 122 -0.51 -8.33 17.62
CA ASN A 122 -0.01 -9.72 17.51
C ASN A 122 -0.04 -10.51 16.19
N ASN A 123 -0.63 -10.02 15.11
CA ASN A 123 -0.43 -10.60 13.77
C ASN A 123 -0.16 -9.50 12.75
N TYR A 124 0.89 -8.73 13.04
CA TYR A 124 1.21 -7.46 12.38
C TYR A 124 1.46 -7.64 10.88
N GLU A 125 2.03 -8.77 10.46
CA GLU A 125 2.19 -9.14 9.05
C GLU A 125 0.83 -9.12 8.33
N TYR A 126 -0.06 -10.07 8.65
CA TYR A 126 -1.32 -10.23 7.93
C TYR A 126 -2.27 -9.02 8.10
N ALA A 127 -2.38 -8.49 9.31
CA ALA A 127 -3.24 -7.36 9.59
C ALA A 127 -2.71 -6.05 8.97
N GLY A 128 -1.38 -5.89 8.93
CA GLY A 128 -0.69 -4.77 8.28
C GLY A 128 -0.87 -4.79 6.76
N PHE A 129 -0.76 -5.96 6.12
CA PHE A 129 -1.01 -6.11 4.69
C PHE A 129 -2.45 -5.78 4.30
N ILE A 130 -3.44 -6.26 5.04
CA ILE A 130 -4.84 -5.91 4.79
C ILE A 130 -5.06 -4.40 4.96
N PHE A 131 -4.51 -3.83 6.03
CA PHE A 131 -4.63 -2.41 6.32
C PHE A 131 -4.05 -1.54 5.18
N LEU A 132 -2.85 -1.86 4.71
CA LEU A 132 -2.19 -1.18 3.60
C LEU A 132 -2.87 -1.44 2.26
N GLY A 133 -3.38 -2.66 2.03
CA GLY A 133 -4.13 -3.02 0.83
C GLY A 133 -5.41 -2.21 0.68
N ASN A 134 -6.15 -2.01 1.78
CA ASN A 134 -7.35 -1.19 1.79
C ASN A 134 -7.06 0.28 1.40
N LYS A 135 -5.96 0.84 1.90
CA LYS A 135 -5.51 2.19 1.51
C LYS A 135 -5.13 2.27 0.04
N ASP A 136 -4.45 1.24 -0.48
CA ASP A 136 -4.03 1.20 -1.88
C ASP A 136 -5.23 1.12 -2.83
N VAL A 137 -6.27 0.34 -2.50
CA VAL A 137 -7.52 0.28 -3.30
C VAL A 137 -8.17 1.66 -3.44
N VAL A 138 -8.20 2.44 -2.36
CA VAL A 138 -8.74 3.81 -2.40
C VAL A 138 -7.87 4.70 -3.29
N LEU A 139 -6.54 4.68 -3.11
CA LEU A 139 -5.60 5.44 -3.95
C LEU A 139 -5.70 5.08 -5.43
N GLN A 140 -5.84 3.80 -5.76
CA GLN A 140 -6.03 3.32 -7.13
C GLN A 140 -7.28 3.91 -7.80
N SER A 141 -8.31 4.24 -7.02
CA SER A 141 -9.52 4.88 -7.54
C SER A 141 -9.24 6.29 -8.04
N PHE A 142 -8.46 7.08 -7.30
CA PHE A 142 -8.00 8.40 -7.74
C PHE A 142 -7.03 8.31 -8.92
N ASP A 143 -6.06 7.38 -8.88
CA ASP A 143 -5.12 7.18 -9.98
C ASP A 143 -5.83 6.77 -11.27
N ARG A 144 -6.87 5.95 -11.19
CA ARG A 144 -7.72 5.58 -12.32
C ARG A 144 -8.51 6.78 -12.84
N PHE A 145 -9.09 7.58 -11.96
CA PHE A 145 -9.77 8.81 -12.34
C PHE A 145 -8.82 9.74 -13.09
N LYS A 146 -7.66 10.06 -12.52
CA LYS A 146 -6.63 10.91 -13.14
C LYS A 146 -6.21 10.39 -14.52
N ARG A 147 -5.89 9.09 -14.64
CA ARG A 147 -5.41 8.50 -15.91
C ARG A 147 -6.45 8.57 -17.02
N ARG A 148 -7.73 8.37 -16.73
CA ARG A 148 -8.82 8.48 -17.72
C ARG A 148 -8.83 9.87 -18.36
N HIS A 149 -8.59 10.89 -17.55
CA HIS A 149 -8.64 12.30 -17.94
C HIS A 149 -7.35 12.80 -18.58
N ALA A 150 -6.21 12.19 -18.26
CA ALA A 150 -4.91 12.50 -18.85
C ALA A 150 -4.67 11.81 -20.22
N SER A 151 -5.65 11.08 -20.76
CA SER A 151 -5.48 10.33 -22.02
C SER A 151 -5.15 11.26 -23.19
N LYS A 152 -4.12 10.90 -23.97
CA LYS A 152 -3.72 11.62 -25.19
C LYS A 152 -4.17 10.93 -26.48
N THR A 153 -4.76 9.75 -26.36
CA THR A 153 -5.08 8.88 -27.50
C THR A 153 -6.58 8.71 -27.70
N GLU A 154 -7.37 8.88 -26.64
CA GLU A 154 -8.83 8.81 -26.70
C GLU A 154 -9.42 10.22 -26.69
N ALA A 155 -10.50 10.44 -27.45
CA ALA A 155 -11.21 11.71 -27.41
C ALA A 155 -11.87 11.89 -26.03
N VAL A 156 -11.47 12.92 -25.30
CA VAL A 156 -12.09 13.30 -24.03
C VAL A 156 -13.39 14.05 -24.27
N THR A 157 -14.42 13.75 -23.49
CA THR A 157 -15.68 14.52 -23.53
C THR A 157 -15.47 15.92 -22.95
N PRO A 158 -16.37 16.89 -23.23
CA PRO A 158 -16.29 18.21 -22.62
C PRO A 158 -16.25 18.17 -21.08
N GLU A 159 -17.02 17.30 -20.45
CA GLU A 159 -17.05 17.10 -18.99
C GLU A 159 -15.72 16.59 -18.45
N GLN A 160 -15.12 15.62 -19.15
CA GLN A 160 -13.81 15.08 -18.81
C GLN A 160 -12.73 16.15 -18.96
N GLN A 161 -12.80 16.97 -20.00
CA GLN A 161 -11.86 18.07 -20.19
C GLN A 161 -11.96 19.09 -19.05
N VAL A 162 -13.18 19.48 -18.64
CA VAL A 162 -13.41 20.36 -17.49
C VAL A 162 -12.83 19.76 -16.21
N ALA A 163 -13.09 18.49 -15.93
CA ALA A 163 -12.55 17.80 -14.76
C ALA A 163 -11.01 17.72 -14.79
N TRP A 164 -10.42 17.49 -15.98
CA TRP A 164 -8.98 17.47 -16.15
C TRP A 164 -8.32 18.83 -15.94
N ASP A 165 -8.94 19.89 -16.46
CA ASP A 165 -8.45 21.26 -16.29
C ASP A 165 -8.53 21.69 -14.82
N ALA A 166 -9.62 21.34 -14.12
CA ALA A 166 -9.72 21.54 -12.69
C ALA A 166 -8.65 20.76 -11.91
N LEU A 167 -8.41 19.49 -12.24
CA LEU A 167 -7.34 18.69 -11.62
C LEU A 167 -5.96 19.33 -11.78
N LYS A 168 -5.61 19.77 -12.99
CA LYS A 168 -4.34 20.48 -13.25
C LYS A 168 -4.25 21.76 -12.46
N LYS A 169 -5.32 22.57 -12.44
CA LYS A 169 -5.37 23.82 -11.69
C LYS A 169 -5.16 23.62 -10.19
N HIS A 170 -5.62 22.50 -9.64
CA HIS A 170 -5.52 22.16 -8.22
C HIS A 170 -4.36 21.23 -7.88
N GLY A 171 -3.33 21.18 -8.73
CA GLY A 171 -2.03 20.64 -8.33
C GLY A 171 -1.83 19.15 -8.58
N VAL A 172 -2.60 18.52 -9.47
CA VAL A 172 -2.44 17.07 -9.74
C VAL A 172 -1.08 16.70 -10.35
N LEU A 173 -0.43 17.64 -11.05
CA LEU A 173 0.87 17.40 -11.68
C LEU A 173 1.99 17.47 -10.64
N GLU A 174 1.92 18.48 -9.78
CA GLU A 174 2.80 18.68 -8.63
C GLU A 174 2.67 17.51 -7.64
N TYR A 175 1.45 17.00 -7.44
CA TYR A 175 1.22 15.79 -6.66
C TYR A 175 2.02 14.59 -7.17
N ASP A 176 2.11 14.38 -8.49
CA ASP A 176 2.84 13.25 -9.05
C ASP A 176 4.35 13.37 -8.77
N GLU A 177 4.89 14.58 -8.85
CA GLU A 177 6.29 14.88 -8.50
C GLU A 177 6.55 14.70 -6.99
N GLU A 178 5.64 15.21 -6.15
CA GLU A 178 5.72 15.04 -4.69
C GLU A 178 5.67 13.56 -4.30
N VAL A 179 4.82 12.76 -4.95
CA VAL A 179 4.71 11.31 -4.70
C VAL A 179 5.99 10.58 -5.10
N ASP A 180 6.57 10.86 -6.27
CA ASP A 180 7.82 10.23 -6.70
C ASP A 180 8.96 10.57 -5.74
N LYS A 181 9.07 11.83 -5.33
CA LYS A 181 10.07 12.28 -4.34
C LYS A 181 9.90 11.56 -3.01
N ARG A 182 8.68 11.55 -2.45
CA ARG A 182 8.38 10.91 -1.16
C ARG A 182 8.59 9.40 -1.20
N TYR A 183 8.31 8.76 -2.34
CA TYR A 183 8.59 7.35 -2.53
C TYR A 183 10.10 7.08 -2.49
N LYS A 184 10.91 7.87 -3.18
CA LYS A 184 12.38 7.76 -3.13
C LYS A 184 12.93 7.97 -1.72
N GLU A 185 12.42 8.95 -0.99
CA GLU A 185 12.78 9.18 0.42
C GLU A 185 12.44 7.96 1.29
N TYR A 186 11.27 7.35 1.11
CA TYR A 186 10.90 6.11 1.78
C TYR A 186 11.85 4.96 1.42
N LEU A 187 12.19 4.77 0.14
CA LEU A 187 13.13 3.74 -0.27
C LEU A 187 14.52 3.94 0.33
N HIS A 188 14.98 5.18 0.46
CA HIS A 188 16.28 5.48 1.09
C HIS A 188 16.25 5.19 2.59
N TYR A 189 15.17 5.57 3.26
CA TYR A 189 14.92 5.21 4.65
C TYR A 189 14.96 3.69 4.87
N LEU A 190 14.32 2.90 4.00
CA LEU A 190 14.42 1.44 4.06
C LEU A 190 15.85 0.93 3.99
N VAL A 191 16.67 1.50 3.09
CA VAL A 191 18.08 1.09 2.97
C VAL A 191 18.85 1.38 4.25
N ASP A 192 18.63 2.55 4.86
CA ASP A 192 19.33 2.95 6.09
C ASP A 192 18.94 2.03 7.26
N GLU A 193 17.65 1.72 7.40
CA GLU A 193 17.14 0.79 8.41
C GLU A 193 17.63 -0.65 8.17
N PHE A 194 17.68 -1.08 6.90
CA PHE A 194 18.20 -2.40 6.55
C PHE A 194 19.71 -2.53 6.83
N GLU A 195 20.49 -1.47 6.55
CA GLU A 195 21.91 -1.45 6.86
C GLU A 195 22.17 -1.55 8.37
N ALA A 196 21.33 -0.93 9.20
CA ALA A 196 21.40 -1.10 10.65
C ALA A 196 21.05 -2.54 11.04
N TYR A 197 19.95 -3.08 10.49
CA TYR A 197 19.46 -4.44 10.75
C TYR A 197 20.47 -5.53 10.36
N VAL A 198 21.10 -5.45 9.19
CA VAL A 198 22.02 -6.52 8.73
C VAL A 198 23.24 -6.68 9.64
N LYS A 199 23.64 -5.60 10.34
CA LYS A 199 24.75 -5.61 11.30
C LYS A 199 24.38 -6.31 12.62
N THR A 200 23.09 -6.45 12.92
CA THR A 200 22.62 -7.13 14.14
C THR A 200 22.34 -8.61 13.92
N LEU A 201 22.34 -9.09 12.67
CA LEU A 201 21.96 -10.47 12.36
C LEU A 201 23.05 -11.49 12.72
N SER A 202 22.61 -12.56 13.40
CA SER A 202 23.40 -13.78 13.58
C SER A 202 23.58 -14.54 12.26
N ALA A 203 24.43 -15.58 12.24
CA ALA A 203 24.57 -16.43 11.05
C ALA A 203 23.25 -17.13 10.69
N ASP A 204 22.52 -17.63 11.69
CA ASP A 204 21.24 -18.31 11.50
C ASP A 204 20.17 -17.35 10.97
N ASP A 205 20.12 -16.12 11.47
CA ASP A 205 19.15 -15.12 11.02
C ASP A 205 19.45 -14.62 9.60
N LYS A 206 20.72 -14.59 9.19
CA LYS A 206 21.10 -14.32 7.79
C LYS A 206 20.59 -15.39 6.85
N GLU A 207 20.59 -16.65 7.26
CA GLU A 207 20.04 -17.75 6.44
C GLU A 207 18.51 -17.65 6.34
N LYS A 208 17.82 -17.27 7.42
CA LYS A 208 16.37 -17.00 7.37
C LYS A 208 16.04 -15.81 6.46
N ALA A 209 16.87 -14.78 6.46
CA ALA A 209 16.71 -13.56 5.66
C ALA A 209 17.45 -13.63 4.30
N LYS A 210 17.70 -14.84 3.76
CA LYS A 210 18.58 -15.07 2.61
C LYS A 210 18.36 -14.13 1.43
N ASP A 211 17.12 -13.94 1.00
CA ASP A 211 16.80 -13.08 -0.16
C ASP A 211 17.21 -11.61 0.07
N LEU A 212 17.03 -11.11 1.29
CA LEU A 212 17.43 -9.76 1.69
C LEU A 212 18.97 -9.65 1.77
N ILE A 213 19.64 -10.68 2.28
CA ILE A 213 21.11 -10.76 2.35
C ILE A 213 21.74 -10.87 0.96
N GLU A 214 21.16 -11.62 0.04
CA GLU A 214 21.60 -11.69 -1.35
C GLU A 214 21.50 -10.31 -2.03
N ALA A 215 20.39 -9.60 -1.83
CA ALA A 215 20.22 -8.25 -2.35
C ALA A 215 21.24 -7.26 -1.76
N TRP A 216 21.50 -7.34 -0.45
CA TRP A 216 22.52 -6.54 0.23
C TRP A 216 23.93 -6.78 -0.30
N ASN A 217 24.29 -8.05 -0.51
CA ASN A 217 25.59 -8.41 -1.06
C ASN A 217 25.76 -7.86 -2.49
N ALA A 218 24.71 -7.90 -3.32
CA ALA A 218 24.75 -7.32 -4.65
C ALA A 218 24.95 -5.79 -4.61
N TYR A 219 24.23 -5.09 -3.71
CA TYR A 219 24.35 -3.65 -3.51
C TYR A 219 25.76 -3.23 -3.04
N THR A 220 26.27 -3.87 -1.98
CA THR A 220 27.58 -3.54 -1.38
C THR A 220 28.77 -3.88 -2.28
N LYS A 221 28.61 -4.87 -3.18
CA LYS A 221 29.62 -5.19 -4.21
C LYS A 221 29.48 -4.33 -5.48
N HIS A 222 28.57 -3.35 -5.48
CA HIS A 222 28.25 -2.52 -6.65
C HIS A 222 27.89 -3.34 -7.90
N GLU A 223 27.29 -4.51 -7.72
CA GLU A 223 26.91 -5.36 -8.84
C GLU A 223 25.89 -4.64 -9.72
N ARG A 224 26.16 -4.63 -11.04
CA ARG A 224 25.30 -4.01 -12.06
C ARG A 224 25.01 -2.51 -11.85
N GLY A 225 25.83 -1.81 -11.06
CA GLY A 225 25.63 -0.39 -10.79
C GLY A 225 24.38 -0.09 -9.96
N MET A 226 23.97 -1.02 -9.09
CA MET A 226 22.81 -0.82 -8.21
C MET A 226 23.02 0.39 -7.29
N ASP A 227 22.23 1.45 -7.52
CA ASP A 227 22.21 2.62 -6.63
C ASP A 227 21.29 2.39 -5.42
N LYS A 228 21.33 3.33 -4.46
CA LYS A 228 20.55 3.26 -3.21
C LYS A 228 19.04 3.17 -3.47
N THR A 229 18.53 3.84 -4.51
CA THR A 229 17.10 3.79 -4.87
C THR A 229 16.71 2.43 -5.43
N ALA A 230 17.53 1.89 -6.34
CA ALA A 230 17.34 0.57 -6.91
C ALA A 230 17.41 -0.53 -5.84
N PHE A 231 18.34 -0.41 -4.89
CA PHE A 231 18.42 -1.32 -3.75
C PHE A 231 17.21 -1.21 -2.83
N GLY A 232 16.79 0.01 -2.45
CA GLY A 232 15.59 0.21 -1.64
C GLY A 232 14.33 -0.35 -2.31
N HIS A 233 14.20 -0.19 -3.62
CA HIS A 233 13.10 -0.80 -4.37
C HIS A 233 13.16 -2.33 -4.36
N ARG A 234 14.36 -2.92 -4.42
CA ARG A 234 14.55 -4.36 -4.29
C ARG A 234 14.15 -4.87 -2.90
N LEU A 235 14.53 -4.17 -1.83
CA LEU A 235 14.09 -4.47 -0.47
C LEU A 235 12.56 -4.44 -0.39
N PHE A 236 11.93 -3.39 -0.92
CA PHE A 236 10.48 -3.28 -0.97
C PHE A 236 9.81 -4.49 -1.64
N GLN A 237 10.32 -4.91 -2.80
CA GLN A 237 9.77 -6.04 -3.55
C GLN A 237 9.90 -7.38 -2.82
N ILE A 238 10.96 -7.56 -2.03
CA ILE A 238 11.17 -8.79 -1.25
C ILE A 238 10.22 -8.78 -0.05
N SER A 239 10.18 -7.68 0.70
CA SER A 239 9.34 -7.53 1.90
C SER A 239 7.84 -7.55 1.60
N TRP A 240 7.41 -7.13 0.40
CA TRP A 240 6.00 -7.15 0.00
C TRP A 240 5.48 -8.53 -0.45
N LYS A 241 6.36 -9.53 -0.60
CA LYS A 241 5.98 -10.89 -1.06
C LYS A 241 5.66 -11.86 0.07
N PHE A 242 5.98 -11.48 1.30
CA PHE A 242 5.54 -12.17 2.51
C PHE A 242 4.12 -11.71 2.85
#